data_AF-A0A8T5LR21-F1
#
_entry.id   AF-A0A8T5LR21-F1
#
_cell.length_a   1.000
_cell.length_b   1.000
_cell.length_c   1.000
_cell.angle_alpha   90.00
_cell.angle_beta   90.00
_cell.angle_gamma   90.00
#
_symmetry.space_group_name_H-M   'P 1'
#
loop_
_entity.id
_entity.type
_entity.pdbx_description
1 polymer ?
#
loop_
_entity_poly.entity_id
_entity_poly.type
_entity_poly.pdbx_seq_one_letter_code
_entity_poly.pdbx_strand_id
1 'polypeptide(L)' 'MRPKTPPIAADIIIQYRGGIVLIDRKNPPFGWAIPGGFVDLGETVEDAAVREAKEETN' A
#
# COMPACT_ATOMS: atom_id res chain seq x y z
N MET A 1 -9.38 9.19 19.25
CA MET A 1 -8.70 10.28 18.51
C MET A 1 -7.38 9.70 17.99
N ARG A 2 -7.05 9.87 16.70
CA ARG A 2 -5.74 9.43 16.18
C ARG A 2 -4.62 10.27 16.83
N PRO A 3 -3.49 9.67 17.25
CA PRO A 3 -2.38 10.42 17.81
C PRO A 3 -1.84 11.44 16.80
N LYS A 4 -1.35 12.59 17.28
CA LYS A 4 -0.77 13.64 16.44
C LYS A 4 0.70 13.32 16.13
N THR A 5 0.90 12.40 15.20
CA THR A 5 2.21 11.94 14.70
C THR A 5 2.17 11.87 13.17
N PRO A 6 3.31 11.64 12.49
CA PRO A 6 3.27 11.26 11.09
C PRO A 6 2.36 10.04 10.87
N PRO A 7 1.60 9.98 9.77
CA PRO A 7 0.86 8.78 9.41
C PRO A 7 1.83 7.66 9.04
N ILE A 8 1.45 6.42 9.33
CA ILE A 8 2.22 5.24 8.97
C ILE A 8 1.59 4.67 7.70
N ALA A 9 2.43 4.34 6.72
CA ALA A 9 2.06 3.69 5.49
C ALA A 9 2.92 2.45 5.27
N ALA A 10 2.39 1.49 4.53
CA ALA A 10 3.08 0.28 4.12
C ALA A 10 2.93 0.11 2.60
N ASP A 11 4.06 -0.04 1.93
CA ASP A 11 4.14 -0.35 0.49
C ASP A 11 4.86 -1.69 0.31
N ILE A 12 4.47 -2.46 -0.71
CA ILE A 12 5.00 -3.81 -0.92
C ILE A 12 5.51 -4.05 -2.34
N ILE A 13 6.74 -4.56 -2.43
CA ILE A 13 7.30 -5.06 -3.69
C ILE A 13 6.86 -6.51 -3.90
N ILE A 14 5.91 -6.71 -4.81
CA ILE A 14 5.41 -8.03 -5.18
C ILE A 14 6.16 -8.50 -6.42
N GLN A 15 6.98 -9.54 -6.28
CA GLN A 15 7.65 -10.17 -7.41
C GLN A 15 6.66 -11.02 -8.21
N TYR A 16 6.60 -10.82 -9.53
CA TYR A 16 5.70 -11.57 -10.40
C TYR A 16 6.32 -11.79 -11.78
N ARG A 17 6.44 -13.06 -12.20
CA ARG A 17 6.94 -13.47 -13.53
C ARG A 17 8.25 -12.80 -13.96
N GLY A 18 9.20 -12.63 -13.04
CA GLY A 18 10.49 -12.01 -13.31
C GLY A 18 10.49 -10.47 -13.33
N GLY A 19 9.36 -9.84 -12.98
CA GLY A 19 9.24 -8.40 -12.75
C GLY A 19 8.60 -8.10 -11.39
N ILE A 20 8.10 -6.87 -11.24
CA ILE A 20 7.36 -6.42 -10.07
C ILE A 20 5.96 -5.91 -10.46
N VAL A 21 5.02 -5.99 -9.52
CA VAL A 21 3.70 -5.40 -9.69
C VAL A 21 3.76 -3.89 -9.38
N LEU A 22 3.15 -3.10 -10.25
CA LEU A 22 2.89 -1.67 -10.05
C LEU A 22 1.41 -1.40 -10.30
N ILE A 23 0.88 -0.35 -9.68
CA ILE A 23 -0.49 0.13 -9.88
C ILE A 23 -0.49 1.46 -10.64
N ASP A 24 -1.51 1.68 -11.47
CA ASP A 24 -1.77 2.98 -12.09
C ASP A 24 -2.78 3.76 -11.23
N ARG A 25 -2.33 4.86 -10.63
CA ARG A 25 -3.10 5.61 -9.63
C ARG A 25 -4.27 6.34 -10.29
N LYS A 26 -5.50 5.95 -9.90
CA LYS A 26 -6.75 6.63 -10.34
C LYS A 26 -6.94 8.03 -9.76
N ASN A 27 -6.26 8.35 -8.66
CA ASN A 27 -6.37 9.63 -7.95
C ASN A 27 -5.01 10.34 -7.90
N PRO A 28 -4.98 11.70 -7.85
CA PRO A 28 -3.74 12.45 -7.71
C PRO A 28 -2.87 12.01 -6.51
N PRO A 29 -1.54 12.11 -6.61
CA PRO A 29 -0.76 12.31 -7.83
C PRO A 29 -0.92 11.13 -8.81
N PHE A 30 -1.09 11.40 -10.10
CA PHE A 30 -1.27 10.36 -11.12
C PHE A 30 0.07 9.70 -11.50
N GLY A 31 0.00 8.45 -11.98
CA GLY A 31 1.14 7.69 -12.48
C GLY A 31 1.33 6.34 -11.79
N TRP A 32 2.40 5.64 -12.19
CA TRP A 32 2.77 4.35 -11.62
C TRP A 32 3.25 4.46 -10.18
N ALA A 33 2.79 3.55 -9.32
CA ALA A 33 3.23 3.45 -7.93
C ALA A 33 3.37 2.00 -7.48
N ILE A 34 4.08 1.82 -6.37
CA ILE A 34 4.12 0.56 -5.63
C ILE A 34 2.74 0.39 -4.96
N PRO A 35 2.16 -0.82 -4.95
CA PRO A 35 0.93 -1.08 -4.19
C PRO A 35 1.14 -0.79 -2.71
N GLY A 36 0.21 -0.06 -2.11
CA GLY A 36 0.36 0.35 -0.72
C GLY A 36 -0.62 1.43 -0.26
N GLY A 37 -0.65 1.61 1.05
CA GLY A 37 -1.60 2.50 1.69
C GLY A 37 -1.31 2.74 3.16
N PHE A 38 -2.26 3.35 3.85
CA PHE A 38 -2.10 3.72 5.26
C PHE A 38 -2.36 2.53 6.17
N VAL A 39 -1.57 2.45 7.26
CA VAL A 39 -1.77 1.46 8.31
C VAL A 39 -2.91 1.92 9.23
N ASP A 40 -3.89 1.05 9.46
CA ASP A 40 -5.00 1.35 10.35
C ASP A 40 -4.65 1.18 11.83
N LEU A 41 -5.41 1.87 12.71
CA LEU A 41 -5.20 1.76 14.15
C LEU A 41 -5.49 0.33 14.63
N GLY A 42 -4.49 -0.29 15.24
CA GLY A 42 -4.58 -1.67 15.74
C GLY A 42 -4.20 -2.73 14.70
N GLU A 43 -3.81 -2.30 13.49
CA GLU A 43 -3.27 -3.16 12.44
C GLU A 43 -1.73 -3.24 12.55
N THR A 44 -1.15 -4.38 12.21
CA THR A 44 0.31 -4.49 12.03
C THR A 44 0.72 -3.92 10.67
N VAL A 45 1.99 -3.52 10.52
CA VAL A 45 2.49 -3.01 9.23
C VAL A 45 2.42 -4.10 8.16
N GLU A 46 2.68 -5.35 8.55
CA GLU A 46 2.62 -6.53 7.70
C GLU A 46 1.19 -6.82 7.23
N ASP A 47 0.21 -6.77 8.13
CA ASP A 47 -1.20 -6.97 7.78
C ASP A 47 -1.70 -5.88 6.83
N ALA A 48 -1.32 -4.62 7.08
CA ALA A 48 -1.65 -3.50 6.20
C ALA A 48 -1.08 -3.72 4.78
N ALA A 49 0.20 -4.10 4.66
CA ALA A 49 0.81 -4.35 3.35
C ALA A 49 0.09 -5.47 2.58
N VAL A 50 -0.32 -6.54 3.27
CA VAL A 50 -1.06 -7.66 2.66
C VAL A 50 -2.48 -7.25 2.25
N ARG A 51 -3.17 -6.44 3.06
CA ARG A 51 -4.50 -5.93 2.77
C ARG A 51 -4.47 -5.01 1.54
N GLU A 52 -3.62 -4.00 1.54
CA GLU A 52 -3.47 -3.04 0.43
C GLU A 52 -3.10 -3.75 -0.88
N ALA A 53 -2.16 -4.69 -0.83
CA ALA A 53 -1.83 -5.52 -1.99
C ALA A 53 -3.06 -6.22 -2.59
N LYS A 54 -3.90 -6.83 -1.76
CA LYS A 54 -5.10 -7.54 -2.23
C LYS A 54 -6.15 -6.57 -2.78
N GLU A 55 -6.32 -5.41 -2.17
CA GLU A 55 -7.31 -4.41 -2.61
C GLU A 55 -6.95 -3.81 -3.98
N GLU A 56 -5.67 -3.57 -4.23
CA GLU A 56 -5.22 -2.87 -5.43
C GLU A 56 -4.85 -3.79 -6.60
N THR A 57 -4.61 -5.09 -6.36
CA THR A 57 -4.15 -6.04 -7.40
C THR A 57 -5.13 -7.19 -7.70
N ASN A 58 -6.39 -7.10 -7.25
CA ASN A 58 -7.44 -8.10 -7.54
C ASN A 58 -7.98 -8.02 -8.97
#